data_AF-A0A3D4GX76-F1
#
_entry.id   AF-A0A3D4GX76-F1
#
_cell.length_a   1.000
_cell.length_b   1.000
_cell.length_c   1.000
_cell.angle_alpha   90.00
_cell.angle_beta   90.00
_cell.angle_gamma   90.00
#
_symmetry.space_group_name_H-M   'P 1'
#
loop_
_entity.id
_entity.type
_entity.pdbx_description
1 polymer ?
#
loop_
_entity_poly.entity_id
_entity_poly.type
_entity_poly.pdbx_seq_one_letter_code
_entity_poly.pdbx_strand_id
1 'polypeptide(L)'
;FSFNYYKNMSSGEGGAFVTNNKKVFDRGSVASDCCSYYWNPEEHKEEEQFAGLNYRATEISGAILNAQLQRIDGMLEKMQGHKMQLLKVGADAGLESIVNNSLEYECGTNLGFIFPTEEAARKFVASLNERKVRGFLPIDTGRHVYTRWDPVMRKQGAHHPSMNPYNFPENKKLKVKYSMDMCQDSLDILSRSVLIPMHPDNTQARVRQIGKAIRESA
;
A
#
# COMPACT_ATOMS: atom_id res chain seq x y z
N PHE A 1 1.00 2.38 -10.00
CA PHE A 1 -0.12 1.55 -9.50
C PHE A 1 0.28 0.09 -9.47
N SER A 2 -0.27 -0.65 -8.50
CA SER A 2 -0.21 -2.12 -8.44
C SER A 2 -1.62 -2.64 -8.63
N PHE A 3 -1.75 -3.77 -9.32
CA PHE A 3 -3.02 -4.45 -9.57
C PHE A 3 -2.96 -5.93 -9.15
N ASN A 4 -2.19 -6.21 -8.10
CA ASN A 4 -2.16 -7.55 -7.53
C ASN A 4 -3.50 -7.90 -6.86
N TYR A 5 -3.64 -9.16 -6.45
CA TYR A 5 -4.89 -9.69 -5.88
C TYR A 5 -5.49 -8.87 -4.72
N TYR A 6 -4.67 -8.18 -3.93
CA TYR A 6 -5.09 -7.46 -2.74
C TYR A 6 -5.36 -5.97 -2.96
N LYS A 7 -5.39 -5.48 -4.20
CA LYS A 7 -5.60 -4.06 -4.51
C LYS A 7 -7.07 -3.76 -4.80
N ASN A 8 -7.45 -2.48 -4.68
CA ASN A 8 -8.82 -2.02 -4.92
C ASN A 8 -9.32 -2.36 -6.34
N MET A 9 -8.41 -2.39 -7.31
CA MET A 9 -8.62 -3.00 -8.62
C MET A 9 -7.57 -4.08 -8.83
N SER A 10 -7.96 -5.19 -9.46
CA SER A 10 -7.04 -6.32 -9.67
C SER A 10 -7.28 -7.03 -11.00
N SER A 11 -6.19 -7.54 -11.57
CA SER A 11 -6.16 -8.54 -12.64
C SER A 11 -5.42 -9.81 -12.21
N GLY A 12 -5.39 -10.09 -10.91
CA GLY A 12 -4.53 -11.11 -10.30
C GLY A 12 -3.12 -10.57 -10.08
N GLU A 13 -2.45 -10.18 -11.16
CA GLU A 13 -1.19 -9.45 -11.15
C GLU A 13 -1.20 -8.33 -12.19
N GLY A 14 -0.39 -7.29 -11.96
CA GLY A 14 -0.24 -6.18 -12.89
C GLY A 14 0.25 -4.90 -12.24
N GLY A 15 0.55 -3.93 -13.08
CA GLY A 15 0.94 -2.60 -12.66
C GLY A 15 0.73 -1.56 -13.76
N ALA A 16 0.73 -0.30 -13.36
CA ALA A 16 0.76 0.82 -14.29
C ALA A 16 1.73 1.88 -13.77
N PHE A 17 2.56 2.38 -14.66
CA PHE A 17 3.34 3.58 -14.46
C PHE A 17 2.58 4.76 -15.07
N VAL A 18 2.47 5.87 -14.34
CA VAL A 18 1.82 7.09 -14.84
C VAL A 18 2.68 8.30 -14.55
N THR A 19 2.63 9.28 -15.44
CA THR A 19 3.35 10.54 -15.32
C THR A 19 2.66 11.59 -16.18
N ASN A 20 2.72 12.86 -15.77
CA ASN A 20 2.30 14.00 -16.58
C ASN A 20 3.47 14.59 -17.41
N ASN A 21 4.68 14.03 -17.30
CA ASN A 21 5.85 14.47 -18.02
C ASN A 21 6.13 13.58 -19.23
N LYS A 22 6.07 14.15 -20.44
CA LYS A 22 6.26 13.43 -21.71
C LYS A 22 7.60 12.71 -21.81
N LYS A 23 8.71 13.34 -21.41
CA LYS A 23 10.05 12.71 -21.47
C LYS A 23 10.14 11.49 -20.55
N VAL A 24 9.51 11.57 -19.38
CA VAL A 24 9.44 10.45 -18.45
C VAL A 24 8.53 9.34 -18.99
N PHE A 25 7.43 9.70 -19.64
CA PHE A 25 6.53 8.74 -20.28
C PHE A 25 7.25 7.97 -21.37
N ASP A 26 7.96 8.67 -22.26
CA ASP A 26 8.64 8.04 -23.39
C ASP A 26 9.74 7.08 -22.92
N ARG A 27 10.58 7.53 -21.98
CA ARG A 27 11.60 6.66 -21.36
C ARG A 27 10.99 5.49 -20.57
N GLY A 28 9.87 5.72 -19.89
CA GLY A 28 9.13 4.69 -19.15
C GLY A 28 8.46 3.66 -20.05
N SER A 29 8.02 4.06 -21.25
CA SER A 29 7.50 3.18 -22.29
C SER A 29 8.57 2.19 -22.73
N VAL A 30 9.78 2.68 -23.04
CA VAL A 30 10.95 1.83 -23.36
C VAL A 30 11.33 0.92 -22.18
N ALA A 31 11.24 1.40 -20.94
CA ALA A 31 11.50 0.58 -19.77
C ALA A 31 10.51 -0.59 -19.60
N SER A 32 9.27 -0.40 -20.04
CA SER A 32 8.19 -1.40 -19.95
C SER A 32 8.20 -2.36 -21.13
N ASP A 33 8.44 -1.84 -22.33
CA ASP A 33 8.62 -2.58 -23.57
C ASP A 33 9.86 -2.07 -24.31
N CYS A 34 11.00 -2.75 -24.10
CA CYS A 34 12.27 -2.36 -24.70
C CYS A 34 12.32 -2.54 -26.23
N CYS A 35 11.23 -3.00 -26.84
CA CYS A 35 11.07 -3.09 -28.29
C CYS A 35 10.06 -2.08 -28.87
N SER A 36 9.43 -1.22 -28.06
CA SER A 36 8.32 -0.35 -28.49
C SER A 36 8.63 0.47 -29.75
N TYR A 37 9.84 1.05 -29.80
CA TYR A 37 10.31 1.87 -30.92
C TYR A 37 10.58 1.11 -32.23
N TYR A 38 10.64 -0.23 -32.22
CA TYR A 38 10.72 -1.01 -33.47
C TYR A 38 9.35 -1.13 -34.15
N TRP A 39 8.26 -1.08 -33.38
CA TRP A 39 6.90 -1.19 -33.89
C TRP A 39 6.35 0.17 -34.32
N ASN A 40 6.87 1.26 -33.73
CA ASN A 40 6.48 2.63 -33.99
C ASN A 40 7.70 3.47 -34.42
N PRO A 41 8.06 3.49 -35.72
CA PRO A 41 9.24 4.21 -36.21
C PRO A 41 9.26 5.71 -35.85
N GLU A 42 8.08 6.32 -35.74
CA GLU A 42 7.92 7.73 -35.33
C GLU A 42 8.31 7.99 -33.85
N GLU A 43 8.41 6.94 -33.03
CA GLU A 43 8.84 6.98 -31.64
C GLU A 43 10.35 6.73 -31.48
N HIS A 44 11.08 6.63 -32.59
CA HIS A 44 12.52 6.35 -32.56
C HIS A 44 13.33 7.54 -32.07
N LYS A 45 13.86 7.43 -30.84
CA LYS A 45 14.67 8.45 -30.16
C LYS A 45 15.87 7.79 -29.49
N GLU A 46 17.03 7.89 -30.13
CA GLU A 46 18.24 7.19 -29.71
C GLU A 46 18.62 7.48 -28.25
N GLU A 47 18.41 8.71 -27.78
CA GLU A 47 18.73 9.14 -26.41
C GLU A 47 17.80 8.55 -25.32
N GLU A 48 16.62 8.07 -25.71
CA GLU A 48 15.63 7.46 -24.80
C GLU A 48 15.69 5.92 -24.82
N GLN A 49 16.35 5.33 -25.82
CA GLN A 49 16.44 3.89 -26.04
C GLN A 49 17.52 3.22 -25.20
N PHE A 50 17.21 2.04 -24.68
CA PHE A 50 18.17 1.18 -23.98
C PHE A 50 17.67 -0.26 -23.96
N ALA A 51 18.61 -1.21 -23.83
CA ALA A 51 18.27 -2.59 -23.56
C ALA A 51 17.65 -2.71 -22.16
N GLY A 52 16.49 -3.36 -22.07
CA GLY A 52 15.72 -3.46 -20.84
C GLY A 52 15.05 -4.82 -20.69
N LEU A 53 14.32 -4.95 -19.59
CA LEU A 53 13.44 -6.09 -19.35
C LEU A 53 12.08 -5.85 -20.03
N ASN A 54 11.25 -6.89 -20.08
CA ASN A 54 9.92 -6.82 -20.65
C ASN A 54 8.87 -6.95 -19.54
N TYR A 55 8.07 -5.91 -19.38
CA TYR A 55 7.00 -5.81 -18.39
C TYR A 55 5.63 -5.56 -19.05
N ARG A 56 5.47 -5.93 -20.33
CA ARG A 56 4.19 -5.79 -21.05
C ARG A 56 3.07 -6.50 -20.30
N ALA A 57 1.94 -5.79 -20.15
CA ALA A 57 0.70 -6.39 -19.70
C ALA A 57 0.09 -7.25 -20.82
N THR A 58 -0.73 -8.23 -20.46
CA THR A 58 -1.50 -9.01 -21.44
C THR A 58 -2.83 -8.31 -21.74
N GLU A 59 -3.35 -8.45 -22.95
CA GLU A 59 -4.69 -7.95 -23.29
C GLU A 59 -5.78 -8.50 -22.36
N ILE A 60 -5.62 -9.74 -21.88
CA ILE A 60 -6.53 -10.35 -20.89
C ILE A 60 -6.49 -9.55 -19.57
N SER A 61 -5.30 -9.23 -19.05
CA SER A 61 -5.18 -8.39 -17.85
C SER A 61 -5.76 -6.99 -18.07
N GLY A 62 -5.55 -6.41 -19.26
CA GLY A 62 -6.14 -5.12 -19.65
C GLY A 62 -7.66 -5.16 -19.67
N ALA A 63 -8.26 -6.19 -20.27
CA ALA A 63 -9.71 -6.38 -20.30
C ALA A 63 -10.32 -6.51 -18.90
N ILE A 64 -9.67 -7.26 -17.99
CA ILE A 64 -10.10 -7.38 -16.59
C ILE A 64 -10.03 -6.00 -15.90
N LEU A 65 -8.93 -5.27 -16.05
CA LEU A 65 -8.77 -3.95 -15.43
C LEU A 65 -9.76 -2.92 -15.99
N ASN A 66 -10.08 -2.99 -17.27
CA ASN A 66 -11.09 -2.13 -17.88
C ASN A 66 -12.49 -2.33 -17.25
N ALA A 67 -12.87 -3.59 -16.96
CA ALA A 67 -14.10 -3.88 -16.23
C ALA A 67 -14.04 -3.42 -14.76
N GLN A 68 -12.86 -3.49 -14.12
CA GLN A 68 -12.66 -3.00 -12.74
C GLN A 68 -12.75 -1.47 -12.68
N LEU A 69 -12.22 -0.75 -13.67
CA LEU A 69 -12.29 0.72 -13.76
C LEU A 69 -13.74 1.22 -13.72
N GLN A 70 -14.67 0.53 -14.39
CA GLN A 70 -16.08 0.91 -14.41
C GLN A 70 -16.78 0.78 -13.04
N ARG A 71 -16.15 0.09 -12.07
CA ARG A 71 -16.75 -0.22 -10.77
C ARG A 71 -16.07 0.51 -9.62
N ILE A 72 -14.87 1.03 -9.81
CA ILE A 72 -14.00 1.48 -8.73
C ILE A 72 -14.59 2.66 -7.96
N ASP A 73 -15.21 3.63 -8.65
CA ASP A 73 -15.74 4.84 -8.02
C ASP A 73 -16.78 4.50 -6.95
N GLY A 74 -17.79 3.69 -7.30
CA GLY A 74 -18.80 3.24 -6.34
C GLY A 74 -18.24 2.37 -5.20
N MET A 75 -17.16 1.62 -5.44
CA MET A 75 -16.48 0.87 -4.38
C MET A 75 -15.77 1.81 -3.39
N LEU A 76 -15.08 2.83 -3.90
CA LEU A 76 -14.38 3.83 -3.10
C LEU A 76 -15.36 4.67 -2.29
N GLU A 77 -16.41 5.20 -2.92
CA GLU A 77 -17.48 5.97 -2.25
C GLU A 77 -18.07 5.19 -1.08
N LYS A 78 -18.36 3.90 -1.28
CA LYS A 78 -18.92 3.05 -0.23
C LYS A 78 -17.95 2.81 0.92
N MET A 79 -16.69 2.47 0.63
CA MET A 79 -15.66 2.28 1.66
C MET A 79 -15.39 3.57 2.44
N GLN A 80 -15.30 4.70 1.75
CA GLN A 80 -15.11 6.01 2.35
C GLN A 80 -16.29 6.40 3.25
N GLY A 81 -17.53 6.20 2.79
CA GLY A 81 -18.73 6.43 3.59
C GLY A 81 -18.74 5.61 4.88
N HIS A 82 -18.39 4.32 4.80
CA HIS A 82 -18.24 3.47 5.98
C HIS A 82 -17.14 3.98 6.93
N LYS A 83 -15.97 4.35 6.40
CA LYS A 83 -14.87 4.89 7.20
C LYS A 83 -15.30 6.14 7.97
N MET A 84 -15.89 7.13 7.30
CA MET A 84 -16.35 8.36 7.94
C MET A 84 -17.39 8.10 9.05
N GLN A 85 -18.37 7.22 8.76
CA GLN A 85 -19.37 6.82 9.74
C GLN A 85 -18.74 6.18 10.99
N LEU A 86 -17.80 5.24 10.78
CA LEU A 86 -17.20 4.47 11.87
C LEU A 86 -16.15 5.27 12.65
N LEU A 87 -15.47 6.22 12.02
CA LEU A 87 -14.61 7.18 12.71
C LEU A 87 -15.42 8.06 13.66
N LYS A 88 -16.61 8.53 13.24
CA LYS A 88 -17.53 9.25 14.13
C LYS A 88 -17.95 8.39 15.32
N VAL A 89 -18.30 7.11 15.09
CA VAL A 89 -18.64 6.18 16.18
C VAL A 89 -17.48 6.01 17.17
N GLY A 90 -16.24 5.92 16.69
CA GLY A 90 -15.07 5.85 17.55
C GLY A 90 -14.84 7.13 18.34
N ALA A 91 -14.95 8.29 17.69
CA ALA A 91 -14.81 9.60 18.34
C ALA A 91 -15.86 9.81 19.45
N ASP A 92 -17.12 9.46 19.18
CA ASP A 92 -18.21 9.51 20.17
C ASP A 92 -17.96 8.56 21.37
N ALA A 93 -17.13 7.53 21.19
CA ALA A 93 -16.71 6.59 22.22
C ALA A 93 -15.38 6.96 22.90
N GLY A 94 -14.80 8.14 22.58
CA GLY A 94 -13.55 8.62 23.17
C GLY A 94 -12.27 8.10 22.50
N LEU A 95 -12.35 7.44 21.34
CA LEU A 95 -11.17 7.00 20.59
C LEU A 95 -10.61 8.14 19.72
N GLU A 96 -9.28 8.21 19.67
CA GLU A 96 -8.56 9.12 18.79
C GLU A 96 -8.28 8.44 17.44
N SER A 97 -8.68 9.07 16.33
CA SER A 97 -8.34 8.58 15.00
C SER A 97 -6.87 8.81 14.67
N ILE A 98 -6.27 7.94 13.86
CA ILE A 98 -5.01 8.28 13.18
C ILE A 98 -5.18 9.54 12.31
N VAL A 99 -4.07 10.19 11.96
CA VAL A 99 -4.11 11.35 11.05
C VAL A 99 -4.60 10.93 9.67
N ASN A 100 -5.70 11.53 9.21
CA ASN A 100 -6.24 11.35 7.86
C ASN A 100 -6.06 12.66 7.08
N ASN A 101 -5.02 12.76 6.23
CA ASN A 101 -4.67 14.00 5.54
C ASN A 101 -5.75 14.46 4.52
N SER A 102 -6.53 13.53 3.97
CA SER A 102 -7.55 13.82 2.94
C SER A 102 -8.72 12.84 3.08
N LEU A 103 -9.41 12.88 4.23
CA LEU A 103 -10.49 11.94 4.56
C LEU A 103 -11.60 11.91 3.48
N GLU A 104 -11.89 13.06 2.88
CA GLU A 104 -12.88 13.22 1.80
C GLU A 104 -12.38 12.81 0.40
N TYR A 105 -11.10 12.44 0.24
CA TYR A 105 -10.52 12.07 -1.06
C TYR A 105 -9.68 10.78 -1.03
N GLU A 106 -9.57 10.11 0.10
CA GLU A 106 -8.83 8.86 0.22
C GLU A 106 -9.66 7.63 -0.18
N CYS A 107 -9.00 6.49 -0.39
CA CYS A 107 -9.68 5.26 -0.83
C CYS A 107 -10.58 4.59 0.21
N GLY A 108 -10.48 4.95 1.50
CA GLY A 108 -11.31 4.39 2.57
C GLY A 108 -11.03 2.92 2.92
N THR A 109 -9.93 2.33 2.45
CA THR A 109 -9.64 0.88 2.59
C THR A 109 -9.48 0.42 4.04
N ASN A 110 -9.07 1.33 4.93
CA ASN A 110 -8.96 1.08 6.36
C ASN A 110 -9.35 2.35 7.12
N LEU A 111 -10.07 2.19 8.23
CA LEU A 111 -10.10 3.19 9.29
C LEU A 111 -9.06 2.85 10.35
N GLY A 112 -8.63 3.85 11.12
CA GLY A 112 -7.65 3.63 12.17
C GLY A 112 -7.80 4.52 13.38
N PHE A 113 -7.36 3.98 14.51
CA PHE A 113 -7.27 4.64 15.81
C PHE A 113 -5.85 4.54 16.36
N ILE A 114 -5.41 5.57 17.07
CA ILE A 114 -4.10 5.62 17.75
C ILE A 114 -4.32 5.51 19.27
N PHE A 115 -3.46 4.76 19.95
CA PHE A 115 -3.57 4.52 21.39
C PHE A 115 -2.35 5.05 22.15
N PRO A 116 -2.46 5.35 23.46
CA PRO A 116 -1.31 5.80 24.26
C PRO A 116 -0.18 4.77 24.37
N THR A 117 -0.51 3.47 24.33
CA THR A 117 0.46 2.38 24.46
C THR A 117 0.12 1.22 23.52
N GLU A 118 1.13 0.42 23.17
CA GLU A 118 0.94 -0.81 22.38
C GLU A 118 0.02 -1.80 23.11
N GLU A 119 0.13 -1.87 24.44
CA GLU A 119 -0.74 -2.73 25.25
C GLU A 119 -2.22 -2.34 25.10
N ALA A 120 -2.53 -1.04 25.10
CA ALA A 120 -3.89 -0.56 24.88
C ALA A 120 -4.39 -0.90 23.46
N ALA A 121 -3.55 -0.68 22.43
CA ALA A 121 -3.87 -1.06 21.05
C ALA A 121 -4.14 -2.57 20.91
N ARG A 122 -3.34 -3.42 21.55
CA ARG A 122 -3.50 -4.89 21.53
C ARG A 122 -4.78 -5.32 22.27
N LYS A 123 -5.10 -4.72 23.42
CA LYS A 123 -6.37 -4.97 24.14
C LYS A 123 -7.58 -4.61 23.27
N PHE A 124 -7.54 -3.47 22.58
CA PHE A 124 -8.59 -3.07 21.66
C PHE A 124 -8.79 -4.08 20.52
N VAL A 125 -7.70 -4.52 19.87
CA VAL A 125 -7.77 -5.55 18.82
C VAL A 125 -8.32 -6.88 19.34
N ALA A 126 -7.90 -7.33 20.52
CA ALA A 126 -8.43 -8.55 21.13
C ALA A 126 -9.95 -8.45 21.34
N SER A 127 -10.42 -7.33 21.90
CA SER A 127 -11.85 -7.07 22.11
C SER A 127 -12.65 -7.02 20.80
N LEU A 128 -12.10 -6.42 19.73
CA LEU A 128 -12.72 -6.45 18.40
C LEU A 128 -12.85 -7.88 17.86
N ASN A 129 -11.79 -8.69 18.01
CA ASN A 129 -11.75 -10.06 17.50
C ASN A 129 -12.77 -10.97 18.20
N GLU A 130 -12.94 -10.84 19.52
CA GLU A 130 -14.01 -11.52 20.28
C GLU A 130 -15.40 -11.22 19.72
N ARG A 131 -15.59 -10.02 19.16
CA ARG A 131 -16.83 -9.55 18.53
C ARG A 131 -16.90 -9.84 17.03
N LYS A 132 -15.99 -10.67 16.51
CA LYS A 132 -15.90 -11.07 15.09
C LYS A 132 -15.69 -9.87 14.16
N VAL A 133 -14.98 -8.86 14.64
CA VAL A 133 -14.52 -7.70 13.86
C VAL A 133 -13.00 -7.74 13.82
N ARG A 134 -12.44 -7.77 12.61
CA ARG A 134 -11.00 -7.84 12.44
C ARG A 134 -10.40 -6.45 12.72
N GLY A 135 -9.44 -6.40 13.63
CA GLY A 135 -8.49 -5.29 13.77
C GLY A 135 -7.07 -5.84 13.72
N PHE A 136 -6.09 -5.01 13.37
CA PHE A 136 -4.68 -5.38 13.42
C PHE A 136 -3.79 -4.16 13.68
N LEU A 137 -2.61 -4.40 14.25
CA LEU A 137 -1.58 -3.39 14.37
C LEU A 137 -0.69 -3.45 13.12
N PRO A 138 -0.37 -2.32 12.47
CA PRO A 138 0.57 -2.28 11.35
C PRO A 138 1.94 -2.91 11.68
N ILE A 139 2.41 -2.84 12.93
CA ILE A 139 3.69 -3.45 13.34
C ILE A 139 3.74 -4.98 13.12
N ASP A 140 2.58 -5.64 13.12
CA ASP A 140 2.46 -7.09 13.01
C ASP A 140 2.31 -7.57 11.54
N THR A 141 2.44 -6.67 10.55
CA THR A 141 2.20 -6.97 9.13
C THR A 141 3.43 -7.55 8.40
N GLY A 142 4.43 -8.00 9.16
CA GLY A 142 5.59 -8.71 8.65
C GLY A 142 6.44 -7.84 7.71
N ARG A 143 6.49 -8.21 6.41
CA ARG A 143 7.36 -7.58 5.41
C ARG A 143 6.99 -6.14 5.04
N HIS A 144 5.91 -5.59 5.59
CA HIS A 144 5.61 -4.16 5.47
C HIS A 144 6.33 -3.31 6.53
N VAL A 145 7.06 -3.95 7.45
CA VAL A 145 7.92 -3.29 8.45
C VAL A 145 9.38 -3.59 8.12
N TYR A 146 10.21 -2.54 8.09
CA TYR A 146 11.61 -2.63 7.64
C TYR A 146 12.47 -3.60 8.47
N THR A 147 12.08 -3.84 9.73
CA THR A 147 12.74 -4.81 10.61
C THR A 147 12.67 -6.25 10.10
N ARG A 148 11.86 -6.50 9.06
CA ARG A 148 11.73 -7.80 8.38
C ARG A 148 12.37 -7.82 6.99
N TRP A 149 13.17 -6.81 6.62
CA TRP A 149 13.82 -6.71 5.31
C TRP A 149 15.24 -7.29 5.32
N ASP A 150 15.35 -8.60 5.58
CA ASP A 150 16.63 -9.31 5.69
C ASP A 150 17.68 -8.94 4.62
N PRO A 151 17.37 -8.89 3.31
CA PRO A 151 18.37 -8.57 2.30
C PRO A 151 18.89 -7.14 2.42
N VAL A 152 18.05 -6.18 2.83
CA VAL A 152 18.47 -4.79 3.07
C VAL A 152 19.37 -4.72 4.29
N MET A 153 18.95 -5.35 5.40
CA MET A 153 19.72 -5.38 6.65
C MET A 153 21.09 -6.04 6.47
N ARG A 154 21.17 -7.09 5.64
CA ARG A 154 22.42 -7.80 5.29
C ARG A 154 23.18 -7.20 4.11
N LYS A 155 22.68 -6.11 3.51
CA LYS A 155 23.29 -5.46 2.33
C LYS A 155 23.47 -6.41 1.12
N GLN A 156 22.47 -7.24 0.87
CA GLN A 156 22.38 -8.19 -0.24
C GLN A 156 21.41 -7.66 -1.29
N GLY A 157 21.82 -6.63 -2.05
CA GLY A 157 20.95 -5.92 -2.98
C GLY A 157 20.75 -6.58 -4.35
N ALA A 158 21.48 -7.67 -4.65
CA ALA A 158 21.37 -8.38 -5.92
C ALA A 158 21.77 -9.85 -5.77
N HIS A 159 21.41 -10.66 -6.78
CA HIS A 159 21.74 -12.09 -6.85
C HIS A 159 23.24 -12.36 -7.04
N HIS A 160 24.01 -11.41 -7.58
CA HIS A 160 25.44 -11.52 -7.80
C HIS A 160 26.22 -10.38 -7.11
N PRO A 161 27.36 -10.64 -6.45
CA PRO A 161 28.12 -9.61 -5.74
C PRO A 161 28.59 -8.42 -6.61
N SER A 162 28.91 -8.66 -7.88
CA SER A 162 29.30 -7.59 -8.83
C SER A 162 28.13 -6.70 -9.27
N MET A 163 26.89 -7.15 -9.06
CA MET A 163 25.68 -6.38 -9.34
C MET A 163 25.09 -5.78 -8.07
N ASN A 164 25.68 -6.05 -6.91
CA ASN A 164 25.17 -5.60 -5.62
C ASN A 164 25.48 -4.11 -5.44
N PRO A 165 24.46 -3.22 -5.38
CA PRO A 165 24.69 -1.77 -5.30
C PRO A 165 25.48 -1.34 -4.06
N TYR A 166 25.47 -2.13 -2.99
CA TYR A 166 26.26 -1.85 -1.79
C TYR A 166 27.77 -1.99 -1.99
N ASN A 167 28.21 -2.67 -3.06
CA ASN A 167 29.63 -2.87 -3.39
C ASN A 167 30.13 -1.89 -4.46
N PHE A 168 29.25 -1.10 -5.06
CA PHE A 168 29.61 -0.20 -6.16
C PHE A 168 30.55 0.92 -5.68
N PRO A 169 31.70 1.16 -6.36
CA PRO A 169 32.61 2.25 -6.01
C PRO A 169 31.95 3.62 -5.92
N GLU A 170 30.99 3.89 -6.81
CA GLU A 170 30.19 5.12 -6.90
C GLU A 170 29.38 5.34 -5.61
N ASN A 171 28.96 4.26 -4.96
CA ASN A 171 28.14 4.27 -3.76
C ASN A 171 28.96 4.28 -2.46
N LYS A 172 30.31 4.31 -2.51
CA LYS A 172 31.17 4.28 -1.30
C LYS A 172 30.89 5.39 -0.28
N LYS A 173 30.36 6.53 -0.73
CA LYS A 173 29.97 7.65 0.15
C LYS A 173 28.69 7.34 0.95
N LEU A 174 27.85 6.40 0.50
CA LEU A 174 26.61 6.01 1.16
C LEU A 174 26.91 5.07 2.34
N LYS A 175 27.28 5.64 3.49
CA LYS A 175 27.59 4.90 4.72
C LYS A 175 26.35 4.71 5.59
N VAL A 176 25.33 4.02 5.08
CA VAL A 176 24.15 3.68 5.88
C VAL A 176 24.47 2.49 6.80
N LYS A 177 24.22 2.67 8.10
CA LYS A 177 24.24 1.60 9.11
C LYS A 177 22.80 1.23 9.42
N TYR A 178 22.38 0.03 9.01
CA TYR A 178 21.04 -0.46 9.31
C TYR A 178 21.02 -1.12 10.69
N SER A 179 20.02 -0.77 11.50
CA SER A 179 19.73 -1.40 12.79
C SER A 179 18.22 -1.53 12.97
N MET A 180 17.76 -2.46 13.81
CA MET A 180 16.32 -2.74 13.98
C MET A 180 15.56 -1.62 14.71
N ASP A 181 16.28 -0.67 15.30
CA ASP A 181 15.78 0.47 16.07
C ASP A 181 15.99 1.82 15.36
N MET A 182 16.54 1.83 14.14
CA MET A 182 16.91 3.08 13.44
C MET A 182 15.73 4.00 13.09
N CYS A 183 14.50 3.46 13.07
CA CYS A 183 13.26 4.22 12.86
C CYS A 183 12.31 4.10 14.06
N GLN A 184 12.81 4.33 15.28
CA GLN A 184 12.05 4.11 16.52
C GLN A 184 10.71 4.84 16.56
N ASP A 185 10.64 6.09 16.13
CA ASP A 185 9.38 6.86 16.09
C ASP A 185 8.34 6.22 15.17
N SER A 186 8.78 5.67 14.03
CA SER A 186 7.89 4.94 13.13
C SER A 186 7.42 3.63 13.76
N LEU A 187 8.30 2.89 14.41
CA LEU A 187 7.95 1.63 15.07
C LEU A 187 6.94 1.85 16.21
N ASP A 188 7.11 2.91 16.98
CA ASP A 188 6.19 3.32 18.04
C ASP A 188 4.80 3.67 17.50
N ILE A 189 4.71 4.48 16.42
CA ILE A 189 3.43 4.78 15.77
C ILE A 189 2.75 3.49 15.28
N LEU A 190 3.50 2.60 14.62
CA LEU A 190 2.97 1.36 14.06
C LEU A 190 2.49 0.38 15.14
N SER A 191 3.10 0.36 16.33
CA SER A 191 2.71 -0.53 17.43
C SER A 191 1.54 0.00 18.26
N ARG A 192 1.28 1.31 18.19
CA ARG A 192 0.15 1.94 18.88
C ARG A 192 -1.05 2.24 17.97
N SER A 193 -0.91 2.02 16.67
CA SER A 193 -2.01 2.19 15.71
C SER A 193 -2.79 0.89 15.54
N VAL A 194 -4.12 0.97 15.51
CA VAL A 194 -4.99 -0.14 15.10
C VAL A 194 -5.69 0.22 13.80
N LEU A 195 -5.61 -0.65 12.81
CA LEU A 195 -6.36 -0.55 11.56
C LEU A 195 -7.50 -1.58 11.52
N ILE A 196 -8.65 -1.14 11.04
CA ILE A 196 -9.83 -1.97 10.77
C ILE A 196 -10.09 -1.94 9.26
N PRO A 197 -9.96 -3.07 8.54
CA PRO A 197 -10.11 -3.10 7.10
C PRO A 197 -11.57 -2.93 6.69
N MET A 198 -11.79 -2.09 5.69
CA MET A 198 -13.08 -1.90 5.02
C MET A 198 -13.15 -2.74 3.74
N HIS A 199 -14.38 -3.01 3.32
CA HIS A 199 -14.65 -3.70 2.08
C HIS A 199 -15.86 -3.07 1.39
N PRO A 200 -15.86 -2.92 0.05
CA PRO A 200 -17.00 -2.37 -0.66
C PRO A 200 -18.26 -3.25 -0.52
N ASP A 201 -18.12 -4.55 -0.25
CA ASP A 201 -19.27 -5.43 -0.05
C ASP A 201 -19.86 -5.41 1.37
N ASN A 202 -19.30 -4.61 2.29
CA ASN A 202 -19.89 -4.46 3.61
C ASN A 202 -21.35 -4.02 3.49
N THR A 203 -22.25 -4.79 4.11
CA THR A 203 -23.66 -4.45 4.21
C THR A 203 -23.87 -3.45 5.36
N GLN A 204 -25.00 -2.74 5.35
CA GLN A 204 -25.35 -1.85 6.47
C GLN A 204 -25.41 -2.58 7.82
N ALA A 205 -25.84 -3.85 7.82
CA ALA A 205 -25.81 -4.68 9.03
C ALA A 205 -24.36 -4.94 9.50
N ARG A 206 -23.44 -5.23 8.58
CA ARG A 206 -22.01 -5.40 8.92
C ARG A 206 -21.39 -4.11 9.44
N VAL A 207 -21.69 -2.96 8.83
CA VAL A 207 -21.20 -1.65 9.30
C VAL A 207 -21.72 -1.36 10.72
N ARG A 208 -22.99 -1.61 11.01
CA ARG A 208 -23.55 -1.49 12.37
C ARG A 208 -22.87 -2.43 13.36
N GLN A 209 -22.57 -3.67 12.96
CA GLN A 209 -21.83 -4.61 13.80
C GLN A 209 -20.42 -4.08 14.11
N ILE A 210 -19.71 -3.54 13.12
CA ILE A 210 -18.39 -2.94 13.31
C ILE A 210 -18.48 -1.74 14.27
N GLY A 211 -19.45 -0.84 14.07
CA GLY A 211 -19.66 0.31 14.96
C GLY A 211 -19.99 -0.09 16.40
N LYS A 212 -20.84 -1.11 16.59
CA LYS A 212 -21.12 -1.67 17.92
C LYS A 212 -19.85 -2.22 18.57
N ALA A 213 -19.05 -2.99 17.81
CA ALA A 213 -17.82 -3.56 18.34
C ALA A 213 -16.78 -2.50 18.71
N ILE A 214 -16.65 -1.43 17.90
CA ILE A 214 -15.80 -0.28 18.22
C ILE A 214 -16.23 0.34 19.55
N ARG A 215 -17.52 0.66 19.71
CA ARG A 215 -18.04 1.29 20.94
C ARG A 215 -17.86 0.42 22.19
N GLU A 216 -18.06 -0.89 22.06
CA GLU A 216 -17.91 -1.83 23.19
C GLU A 216 -16.45 -2.20 23.48
N SER A 217 -15.51 -1.80 22.62
CA SER A 217 -14.08 -2.07 22.80
C SER A 217 -13.28 -0.83 23.20
N ALA A 218 -13.84 0.36 22.98
CA ALA A 218 -13.29 1.65 23.41
C ALA A 218 -13.25 1.74 24.94
#